data_AF-A0A9P7CYQ6-F1
#
_entry.id   AF-A0A9P7CYQ6-F1
#
_cell.length_a   1.000
_cell.length_b   1.000
_cell.length_c   1.000
_cell.angle_alpha   90.00
_cell.angle_beta   90.00
_cell.angle_gamma   90.00
#
_symmetry.space_group_name_H-M   'P 1'
#
loop_
_entity.id
_entity.type
_entity.pdbx_description
1 polymer ?
#
loop_
_entity_poly.entity_id
_entity_poly.type
_entity_poly.pdbx_seq_one_letter_code
_entity_poly.pdbx_strand_id
1 'polypeptide(L)'
;MSEQEVVAGLRWNNYISVPIITLMSYEYLLLLDKEVKYVWKRPWSLMSCLYLVVRYFGLFLALLCGFWGGLLYIPESVSYRLVVLIEWGFSVYFCFAEAILIWRLYAICNQSRLLFYVLVGLFLPIVALSIGTDIYLYSRRSVFSVIEIITPNVRYCTLSFNIGPMPAIYTSIPIVCYDILLVVLAAAILARHLKERRQIQMKANSYMVMIVRYHILYFVLNLTNQVLLVILWAHIPV
;
A
#
# COMPACT_ATOMS: atom_id res chain seq x y z
N MET A 1 10.42 -27.48 -7.98
CA MET A 1 9.05 -27.12 -8.37
C MET A 1 8.78 -27.79 -9.70
N SER A 2 7.70 -28.55 -9.81
CA SER A 2 7.35 -29.25 -11.05
C SER A 2 6.74 -28.27 -12.07
N GLU A 3 6.87 -28.55 -13.36
CA GLU A 3 6.29 -27.71 -14.44
C GLU A 3 4.76 -27.53 -14.28
N GLN A 4 4.08 -28.53 -13.75
CA GLN A 4 2.63 -28.48 -13.51
C GLN A 4 2.25 -27.49 -12.39
N GLU A 5 3.00 -27.46 -11.29
CA GLU A 5 2.79 -26.49 -10.20
C GLU A 5 2.94 -25.05 -10.69
N VAL A 6 3.94 -24.85 -11.54
CA VAL A 6 4.26 -23.56 -12.14
C VAL A 6 3.13 -23.05 -13.06
N VAL A 7 2.65 -23.91 -13.96
CA VAL A 7 1.52 -23.57 -14.86
C VAL A 7 0.23 -23.34 -14.07
N ALA A 8 0.00 -24.11 -13.01
CA ALA A 8 -1.14 -23.90 -12.13
C ALA A 8 -1.08 -22.54 -11.43
N GLY A 9 0.10 -22.16 -10.89
CA GLY A 9 0.31 -20.85 -10.27
C GLY A 9 0.04 -19.69 -11.22
N LEU A 10 0.52 -19.78 -12.47
CA LEU A 10 0.27 -18.76 -13.49
C LEU A 10 -1.22 -18.63 -13.83
N ARG A 11 -1.92 -19.76 -13.94
CA ARG A 11 -3.37 -19.80 -14.21
C ARG A 11 -4.16 -19.17 -13.05
N TRP A 12 -3.79 -19.47 -11.81
CA TRP A 12 -4.36 -18.83 -10.63
C TRP A 12 -4.15 -17.32 -10.64
N ASN A 13 -2.92 -16.86 -10.92
CA ASN A 13 -2.62 -15.44 -11.01
C ASN A 13 -3.52 -14.75 -12.06
N ASN A 14 -3.63 -15.32 -13.26
CA ASN A 14 -4.48 -14.77 -14.31
C ASN A 14 -5.97 -14.74 -13.92
N TYR A 15 -6.48 -15.80 -13.29
CA TYR A 15 -7.88 -15.84 -12.84
C TYR A 15 -8.19 -14.87 -11.71
N ILE A 16 -7.20 -14.49 -10.90
CA ILE A 16 -7.36 -13.53 -9.80
C ILE A 16 -7.16 -12.09 -10.31
N SER A 17 -6.18 -11.85 -11.19
CA SER A 17 -5.86 -10.52 -11.69
C SER A 17 -6.99 -9.87 -12.50
N VAL A 18 -7.66 -10.64 -13.38
CA VAL A 18 -8.78 -10.12 -14.20
C VAL A 18 -9.93 -9.55 -13.34
N PRO A 19 -10.52 -10.31 -12.40
CA PRO A 19 -11.59 -9.78 -11.57
C PRO A 19 -11.11 -8.64 -10.65
N ILE A 20 -9.88 -8.67 -10.14
CA ILE A 20 -9.33 -7.56 -9.33
C ILE A 20 -9.24 -6.28 -10.16
N ILE A 21 -8.65 -6.33 -11.36
CA ILE A 21 -8.56 -5.17 -12.26
C ILE A 21 -9.96 -4.64 -12.60
N THR A 22 -10.90 -5.54 -12.88
CA THR A 22 -12.28 -5.18 -13.23
C THR A 22 -12.97 -4.49 -12.06
N LEU A 23 -12.88 -5.06 -10.86
CA LEU A 23 -13.48 -4.51 -9.65
C LEU A 23 -12.88 -3.14 -9.31
N MET A 24 -11.55 -3.01 -9.34
CA MET A 24 -10.88 -1.73 -9.11
C MET A 24 -11.32 -0.69 -10.14
N SER A 25 -11.29 -1.02 -11.42
CA SER A 25 -11.70 -0.08 -12.48
C SER A 25 -13.17 0.35 -12.31
N TYR A 26 -14.05 -0.59 -11.96
CA TYR A 26 -15.47 -0.34 -11.71
C TYR A 26 -15.69 0.62 -10.53
N GLU A 27 -15.01 0.40 -9.40
CA GLU A 27 -15.10 1.29 -8.24
C GLU A 27 -14.63 2.72 -8.56
N TYR A 28 -13.60 2.87 -9.39
CA TYR A 28 -13.12 4.18 -9.81
C TYR A 28 -14.15 4.91 -10.66
N LEU A 29 -14.76 4.22 -11.63
CA LEU A 29 -15.81 4.79 -12.46
C LEU A 29 -17.03 5.21 -11.64
N LEU A 30 -17.44 4.39 -10.67
CA LEU A 30 -18.61 4.66 -9.82
C LEU A 30 -18.40 5.88 -8.91
N LEU A 31 -17.16 6.10 -8.46
CA LEU A 31 -16.82 7.23 -7.59
C LEU A 31 -16.47 8.50 -8.36
N LEU A 32 -16.23 8.42 -9.68
CA LEU A 32 -15.77 9.55 -10.50
C LEU A 32 -16.74 10.74 -10.47
N ASP A 33 -18.05 10.51 -10.57
CA ASP A 33 -19.05 11.59 -10.55
C ASP A 33 -19.01 12.38 -9.21
N LYS A 34 -18.93 11.64 -8.10
CA LYS A 34 -18.78 12.24 -6.76
C LYS A 34 -17.45 12.97 -6.64
N GLU A 35 -16.39 12.40 -7.17
CA GLU A 35 -15.04 12.99 -7.14
C GLU A 35 -15.00 14.31 -7.91
N VAL A 36 -15.55 14.35 -9.13
CA VAL A 36 -15.66 15.59 -9.91
C VAL A 36 -16.45 16.64 -9.14
N LYS A 37 -17.55 16.25 -8.49
CA LYS A 37 -18.38 17.18 -7.71
C LYS A 37 -17.70 17.71 -6.45
N TYR A 38 -17.03 16.85 -5.67
CA TYR A 38 -16.54 17.20 -4.33
C TYR A 38 -15.05 17.57 -4.26
N VAL A 39 -14.24 17.10 -5.21
CA VAL A 39 -12.80 17.31 -5.24
C VAL A 39 -12.42 18.29 -6.35
N TRP A 40 -12.86 18.05 -7.59
CA TRP A 40 -12.39 18.82 -8.75
C TRP A 40 -13.01 20.23 -8.83
N LYS A 41 -14.30 20.36 -8.49
CA LYS A 41 -15.00 21.66 -8.49
C LYS A 41 -14.67 22.55 -7.29
N ARG A 42 -13.94 22.04 -6.29
CA ARG A 42 -13.58 22.77 -5.06
C ARG A 42 -12.16 23.33 -5.20
N PRO A 43 -11.79 24.45 -4.54
CA PRO A 43 -10.40 24.88 -4.47
C PRO A 43 -9.50 23.74 -3.96
N TRP A 44 -8.38 23.54 -4.65
CA TRP A 44 -7.47 22.43 -4.38
C TRP A 44 -6.77 22.68 -3.04
N SER A 45 -7.04 21.79 -2.08
CA SER A 45 -6.27 21.71 -0.84
C SER A 45 -5.10 20.75 -0.99
N LEU A 46 -4.08 20.87 -0.14
CA LEU A 46 -2.96 19.91 -0.12
C LEU A 46 -3.48 18.47 0.06
N MET A 47 -4.50 18.28 0.89
CA MET A 47 -5.15 16.99 1.10
C MET A 47 -5.88 16.48 -0.15
N SER A 48 -6.50 17.37 -0.93
CA SER A 48 -7.14 17.03 -2.21
C SER A 48 -6.10 16.55 -3.21
N CYS A 49 -4.94 17.20 -3.27
CA CYS A 49 -3.83 16.80 -4.14
C CYS A 49 -3.28 15.43 -3.72
N LEU A 50 -2.95 15.24 -2.43
CA LEU A 50 -2.48 13.95 -1.91
C LEU A 50 -3.47 12.82 -2.20
N TYR A 51 -4.76 13.07 -2.00
CA TYR A 51 -5.82 12.10 -2.31
C TYR A 51 -5.80 11.69 -3.78
N LEU A 52 -5.74 12.66 -4.72
CA LEU A 52 -5.71 12.37 -6.14
C LEU A 52 -4.44 11.59 -6.53
N VAL A 53 -3.28 11.98 -5.99
CA VAL A 53 -2.01 11.27 -6.23
C VAL A 53 -2.13 9.82 -5.80
N VAL A 54 -2.47 9.56 -4.54
CA VAL A 54 -2.58 8.18 -4.01
C VAL A 54 -3.61 7.36 -4.80
N ARG A 55 -4.73 7.97 -5.18
CA ARG A 55 -5.79 7.31 -5.93
C ARG A 55 -5.34 6.92 -7.33
N TYR A 56 -4.98 7.88 -8.18
CA TYR A 56 -4.62 7.55 -9.57
C TYR A 56 -3.29 6.80 -9.69
N PHE A 57 -2.34 7.09 -8.81
CA PHE A 57 -1.08 6.36 -8.76
C PHE A 57 -1.29 4.92 -8.28
N GLY A 58 -2.14 4.71 -7.27
CA GLY A 58 -2.52 3.37 -6.80
C GLY A 58 -3.20 2.55 -7.91
N LEU A 59 -4.13 3.16 -8.67
CA LEU A 59 -4.74 2.50 -9.83
C LEU A 59 -3.70 2.12 -10.88
N PHE A 60 -2.80 3.05 -11.22
CA PHE A 60 -1.74 2.81 -12.18
C PHE A 60 -0.85 1.62 -11.77
N LEU A 61 -0.42 1.57 -10.51
CA LEU A 61 0.37 0.45 -9.98
C LEU A 61 -0.41 -0.86 -9.97
N ALA A 62 -1.69 -0.84 -9.60
CA ALA A 62 -2.53 -2.03 -9.59
C ALA A 62 -2.73 -2.62 -11.00
N LEU A 63 -2.92 -1.75 -12.00
CA LEU A 63 -3.00 -2.17 -13.40
C LEU A 63 -1.68 -2.77 -13.86
N LEU A 64 -0.55 -2.10 -13.60
CA LEU A 64 0.77 -2.63 -13.95
C LEU A 64 1.04 -3.98 -13.31
N CYS A 65 0.73 -4.14 -12.03
CA CYS A 65 0.88 -5.39 -11.30
C CYS A 65 -0.02 -6.49 -11.89
N GLY A 66 -1.29 -6.19 -12.18
CA GLY A 66 -2.21 -7.18 -12.73
C GLY A 66 -1.90 -7.60 -14.17
N PHE A 67 -1.31 -6.71 -14.99
CA PHE A 67 -0.80 -7.08 -16.32
C PHE A 67 0.50 -7.88 -16.26
N TRP A 68 1.30 -7.68 -15.21
CA TRP A 68 2.51 -8.43 -14.96
C TRP A 68 2.17 -9.82 -14.37
N GLY A 69 2.93 -10.86 -14.75
CA GLY A 69 2.75 -12.22 -14.21
C GLY A 69 1.77 -13.14 -14.96
N GLY A 70 1.47 -12.88 -16.23
CA GLY A 70 0.90 -13.88 -17.14
C GLY A 70 -0.26 -13.45 -18.04
N LEU A 71 -0.81 -12.25 -17.85
CA LEU A 71 -1.92 -11.73 -18.66
C LEU A 71 -1.45 -11.31 -20.05
N LEU A 72 -0.26 -10.74 -20.14
CA LEU A 72 0.41 -10.39 -21.39
C LEU A 72 1.84 -10.95 -21.37
N TYR A 73 2.31 -11.42 -22.52
CA TYR A 73 3.72 -11.76 -22.70
C TYR A 73 4.54 -10.46 -22.73
N ILE A 74 5.55 -10.39 -21.87
CA ILE A 74 6.45 -9.25 -21.75
C ILE A 74 7.89 -9.76 -21.90
N PRO A 75 8.71 -9.17 -22.78
CA PRO A 75 10.10 -9.59 -22.95
C PRO A 75 10.92 -9.28 -21.69
N GLU A 76 11.95 -10.08 -21.42
CA GLU A 76 12.75 -10.04 -20.18
C GLU A 76 13.26 -8.63 -19.83
N SER A 77 13.78 -7.89 -20.82
CA SER A 77 14.33 -6.54 -20.61
C SER A 77 13.29 -5.52 -20.17
N VAL A 78 12.05 -5.65 -20.67
CA VAL A 78 10.93 -4.79 -20.29
C VAL A 78 10.36 -5.24 -18.95
N SER A 79 10.29 -6.55 -18.72
CA SER A 79 9.84 -7.14 -17.46
C SER A 79 10.70 -6.68 -16.28
N TYR A 80 12.04 -6.69 -16.41
CA TYR A 80 12.94 -6.17 -15.38
C TYR A 80 12.63 -4.71 -15.03
N ARG A 81 12.49 -3.83 -16.03
CA ARG A 81 12.19 -2.41 -15.80
C ARG A 81 10.81 -2.21 -15.18
N LEU A 82 9.83 -3.01 -15.59
CA LEU A 82 8.47 -2.94 -15.05
C LEU A 82 8.43 -3.37 -13.59
N VAL A 83 9.09 -4.47 -13.21
CA VAL A 83 9.15 -4.89 -11.80
C VAL A 83 9.81 -3.83 -10.95
N VAL A 84 10.97 -3.31 -11.37
CA VAL A 84 11.63 -2.23 -10.65
C VAL A 84 10.70 -1.01 -10.51
N LEU A 85 9.98 -0.64 -11.56
CA LEU A 85 9.02 0.47 -11.51
C LEU A 85 7.83 0.20 -10.59
N ILE A 86 7.33 -1.04 -10.54
CA ILE A 86 6.24 -1.47 -9.65
C ILE A 86 6.70 -1.39 -8.20
N GLU A 87 7.86 -1.95 -7.87
CA GLU A 87 8.41 -2.00 -6.51
C GLU A 87 8.70 -0.59 -5.97
N TRP A 88 9.42 0.23 -6.75
CA TRP A 88 9.64 1.64 -6.41
C TRP A 88 8.34 2.43 -6.31
N GLY A 89 7.40 2.11 -7.19
CA GLY A 89 6.07 2.68 -7.17
C GLY A 89 5.33 2.38 -5.87
N PHE A 90 5.39 1.14 -5.38
CA PHE A 90 4.79 0.77 -4.09
C PHE A 90 5.43 1.52 -2.92
N SER A 91 6.76 1.69 -2.90
CA SER A 91 7.44 2.47 -1.86
C SER A 91 7.00 3.93 -1.85
N VAL A 92 6.87 4.55 -3.03
CA VAL A 92 6.37 5.92 -3.18
C VAL A 92 4.90 6.02 -2.76
N TYR A 93 4.06 5.07 -3.20
CA TYR A 93 2.65 4.99 -2.82
C TYR A 93 2.50 4.89 -1.30
N PHE A 94 3.30 4.03 -0.66
CA PHE A 94 3.32 3.87 0.78
C PHE A 94 3.66 5.19 1.49
N CYS A 95 4.68 5.92 1.00
CA CYS A 95 5.04 7.22 1.55
C CYS A 95 3.88 8.22 1.53
N PHE A 96 3.14 8.28 0.43
CA PHE A 96 1.98 9.17 0.31
C PHE A 96 0.78 8.69 1.14
N ALA A 97 0.53 7.38 1.21
CA ALA A 97 -0.53 6.80 2.03
C ALA A 97 -0.31 7.11 3.52
N GLU A 98 0.91 6.92 4.01
CA GLU A 98 1.29 7.26 5.38
C GLU A 98 1.20 8.77 5.66
N ALA A 99 1.63 9.62 4.72
CA ALA A 99 1.46 11.05 4.85
C ALA A 99 -0.03 11.45 5.03
N ILE A 100 -0.94 10.80 4.29
CA ILE A 100 -2.39 10.98 4.45
C ILE A 100 -2.86 10.54 5.83
N LEU A 101 -2.38 9.41 6.34
CA LEU A 101 -2.73 8.89 7.67
C LEU A 101 -2.26 9.82 8.79
N ILE A 102 -1.00 10.26 8.75
CA ILE A 102 -0.43 11.23 9.70
C ILE A 102 -1.22 12.55 9.64
N TRP A 103 -1.54 13.04 8.44
CA TRP A 103 -2.31 14.28 8.27
C TRP A 103 -3.73 14.17 8.84
N ARG A 104 -4.39 13.02 8.63
CA ARG A 104 -5.71 12.74 9.22
C ARG A 104 -5.64 12.70 10.74
N LEU A 105 -4.63 12.06 11.30
CA LEU A 105 -4.42 12.01 12.74
C LEU A 105 -4.17 13.41 13.32
N TYR A 106 -3.36 14.23 12.62
CA TYR A 106 -3.11 15.63 12.96
C TYR A 106 -4.40 16.47 12.99
N ALA A 107 -5.26 16.31 11.99
CA ALA A 107 -6.54 17.01 11.93
C ALA A 107 -7.48 16.63 13.07
N ILE A 108 -7.49 15.36 13.48
CA ILE A 108 -8.29 14.87 14.62
C ILE A 108 -7.72 15.38 15.95
N CYS A 109 -6.40 15.45 16.09
CA CYS A 109 -5.69 15.94 17.29
C CYS A 109 -5.74 17.46 17.48
N ASN A 110 -6.77 18.13 16.99
CA ASN A 110 -6.94 19.58 17.06
C ASN A 110 -5.68 20.34 16.60
N GLN A 111 -4.99 19.84 15.57
CA GLN A 111 -3.83 20.48 14.96
C GLN A 111 -2.61 20.68 15.89
N SER A 112 -2.42 19.81 16.90
CA SER A 112 -1.24 19.83 17.75
C SER A 112 0.07 19.64 16.97
N ARG A 113 0.87 20.70 16.87
CA ARG A 113 2.13 20.71 16.10
C ARG A 113 3.17 19.74 16.67
N LEU A 114 3.20 19.56 17.99
CA LEU A 114 4.14 18.65 18.66
C LEU A 114 3.94 17.20 18.20
N LEU A 115 2.70 16.73 18.20
CA LEU A 115 2.36 15.37 17.79
C LEU A 115 2.71 15.13 16.32
N PHE A 116 2.46 16.11 15.45
CA PHE A 116 2.85 16.04 14.05
C PHE A 116 4.37 15.91 13.88
N TYR A 117 5.17 16.76 14.55
CA TYR A 117 6.63 16.67 14.45
C TYR A 117 7.18 15.34 14.99
N VAL A 118 6.60 14.80 16.06
CA VAL A 118 6.99 13.49 16.59
C VAL A 118 6.69 12.38 15.58
N LEU A 119 5.49 12.37 14.98
CA LEU A 119 5.11 11.35 14.02
C LEU A 119 5.93 11.40 12.73
N VAL A 120 6.16 12.60 12.19
CA VAL A 120 7.00 12.80 11.01
C VAL A 120 8.46 12.49 11.32
N GLY A 121 8.96 12.90 12.49
CA GLY A 121 10.31 12.61 12.94
C GLY A 121 10.57 11.11 13.11
N LEU A 122 9.57 10.33 13.53
CA LEU A 122 9.65 8.87 13.60
C LEU A 122 9.52 8.21 12.22
N PHE A 123 8.74 8.79 11.31
CA PHE A 123 8.51 8.27 9.97
C PHE A 123 9.72 8.46 9.04
N LEU A 124 10.41 9.60 9.11
CA LEU A 124 11.52 9.92 8.20
C LEU A 124 12.68 8.89 8.22
N PRO A 125 13.17 8.40 9.39
CA PRO A 125 14.17 7.34 9.44
C PRO A 125 13.69 6.02 8.82
N ILE A 126 12.41 5.68 9.00
CA ILE A 126 11.80 4.46 8.45
C ILE A 126 11.80 4.55 6.92
N VAL A 127 11.40 5.68 6.36
CA VAL A 127 11.42 5.94 4.92
C VAL A 127 12.86 5.89 4.38
N ALA A 128 13.81 6.52 5.07
CA ALA A 128 15.20 6.49 4.66
C ALA A 128 15.77 5.06 4.64
N LEU A 129 15.43 4.24 5.64
CA LEU A 129 15.82 2.84 5.69
C LEU A 129 15.20 2.05 4.54
N SER A 130 13.89 2.20 4.30
CA SER A 130 13.15 1.53 3.22
C SER A 130 13.73 1.86 1.84
N ILE A 131 13.95 3.16 1.54
CA ILE A 131 14.52 3.59 0.26
C ILE A 131 15.96 3.06 0.11
N GLY A 132 16.75 3.08 1.18
CA GLY A 132 18.11 2.55 1.16
C GLY A 132 18.15 1.07 0.80
N THR A 133 17.21 0.28 1.33
CA THR A 133 17.09 -1.14 1.02
C THR A 133 16.53 -1.40 -0.36
N ASP A 134 15.57 -0.61 -0.83
CA ASP A 134 15.05 -0.71 -2.20
C ASP A 134 16.15 -0.42 -3.23
N ILE A 135 16.97 0.62 -3.00
CA ILE A 135 18.15 0.90 -3.82
C ILE A 135 19.11 -0.29 -3.80
N TYR A 136 19.39 -0.86 -2.62
CA TYR A 136 20.32 -1.98 -2.50
C TYR A 136 19.82 -3.24 -3.23
N LEU A 137 18.54 -3.59 -3.07
CA LEU A 137 17.92 -4.78 -3.63
C LEU A 137 17.71 -4.66 -5.14
N TYR A 138 17.16 -3.54 -5.62
CA TYR A 138 16.71 -3.41 -7.00
C TYR A 138 17.76 -2.82 -7.96
N SER A 139 18.77 -2.09 -7.47
CA SER A 139 19.82 -1.50 -8.33
C SER A 139 20.82 -2.54 -8.84
N ARG A 140 20.98 -3.68 -8.14
CA ARG A 140 21.97 -4.71 -8.47
C ARG A 140 21.34 -5.95 -9.09
N ARG A 141 21.64 -6.20 -10.37
CA ARG A 141 21.30 -7.46 -11.06
C ARG A 141 21.84 -8.73 -10.38
N SER A 142 22.90 -8.61 -9.59
CA SER A 142 23.45 -9.74 -8.83
C SER A 142 22.52 -10.19 -7.69
N VAL A 143 21.69 -9.28 -7.18
CA VAL A 143 20.77 -9.52 -6.04
C VAL A 143 19.37 -9.89 -6.54
N PHE A 144 18.94 -9.23 -7.62
CA PHE A 144 17.62 -9.35 -8.21
C PHE A 144 17.73 -9.63 -9.71
N SER A 145 17.13 -10.72 -10.17
CA SER A 145 17.04 -11.05 -11.59
C SER A 145 15.63 -11.47 -11.98
N VAL A 146 15.29 -11.19 -13.24
CA VAL A 146 14.08 -11.70 -13.87
C VAL A 146 14.51 -12.84 -14.78
N ILE A 147 13.88 -14.00 -14.61
CA ILE A 147 14.20 -15.20 -15.40
C ILE A 147 13.01 -15.49 -16.31
N GLU A 148 13.26 -15.61 -17.61
CA GLU A 148 12.25 -16.09 -18.57
C GLU A 148 12.15 -17.61 -18.46
N ILE A 149 10.96 -18.10 -18.12
CA ILE A 149 10.66 -19.53 -18.11
C ILE A 149 9.91 -19.86 -19.41
N ILE A 150 10.53 -20.70 -20.22
CA ILE A 150 9.99 -21.17 -21.49
C ILE A 150 9.42 -22.57 -21.26
N THR A 151 8.10 -22.67 -21.18
CA THR A 151 7.38 -23.95 -21.25
C THR A 151 6.82 -24.14 -22.67
N PRO A 152 6.56 -25.38 -23.12
CA PRO A 152 5.95 -25.65 -24.43
C PRO A 152 4.61 -24.92 -24.67
N ASN A 153 3.89 -24.59 -23.60
CA ASN A 153 2.58 -23.94 -23.69
C ASN A 153 2.61 -22.44 -23.40
N VAL A 154 3.56 -21.95 -22.59
CA VAL A 154 3.59 -20.56 -22.13
C VAL A 154 5.01 -20.05 -21.93
N ARG A 155 5.27 -18.82 -22.37
CA ARG A 155 6.47 -18.05 -22.00
C ARG A 155 6.08 -16.97 -21.02
N TYR A 156 6.77 -16.89 -19.90
CA TYR A 156 6.52 -15.84 -18.92
C TYR A 156 7.80 -15.54 -18.12
N CYS A 157 7.81 -14.38 -17.48
CA CYS A 157 8.91 -13.95 -16.63
C CYS A 157 8.55 -14.21 -15.17
N THR A 158 9.46 -14.82 -14.42
CA THR A 158 9.38 -14.92 -12.96
C THR A 158 10.46 -14.08 -12.31
N LEU A 159 10.19 -13.68 -11.08
CA LEU A 159 11.10 -12.93 -10.23
C LEU A 159 11.97 -13.93 -9.44
N SER A 160 13.29 -13.74 -9.46
CA SER A 160 14.24 -14.53 -8.69
C SER A 160 15.12 -13.64 -7.82
N PHE A 161 15.16 -13.93 -6.52
CA PHE A 161 16.07 -13.30 -5.57
C PHE A 161 17.28 -14.20 -5.33
N ASN A 162 18.48 -13.69 -5.60
CA ASN A 162 19.72 -14.42 -5.39
C ASN A 162 20.25 -14.26 -3.95
N ILE A 163 19.71 -13.30 -3.21
CA ILE A 163 19.94 -13.11 -1.78
C ILE A 163 18.67 -13.53 -1.04
N GLY A 164 18.81 -14.17 0.13
CA GLY A 164 17.65 -14.54 0.95
C GLY A 164 16.78 -13.33 1.34
N PRO A 165 15.50 -13.54 1.69
CA PRO A 165 14.52 -12.47 1.94
C PRO A 165 14.79 -11.63 3.22
N MET A 166 15.87 -11.93 3.92
CA MET A 166 16.26 -11.30 5.19
C MET A 166 16.23 -9.76 5.16
N PRO A 167 16.80 -9.07 4.16
CA PRO A 167 16.81 -7.61 4.14
C PRO A 167 15.39 -7.02 4.09
N ALA A 168 14.51 -7.59 3.27
CA ALA A 168 13.12 -7.15 3.16
C ALA A 168 12.38 -7.32 4.49
N ILE A 169 12.50 -8.50 5.12
CA ILE A 169 11.84 -8.79 6.41
C ILE A 169 12.27 -7.81 7.49
N TYR A 170 13.58 -7.59 7.66
CA TYR A 170 14.08 -6.68 8.70
C TYR A 170 13.63 -5.23 8.48
N THR A 171 13.49 -4.80 7.23
CA THR A 171 13.01 -3.44 6.91
C THR A 171 11.53 -3.25 7.14
N SER A 172 10.73 -4.32 7.02
CA SER A 172 9.30 -4.25 7.25
C SER A 172 8.92 -4.20 8.74
N ILE A 173 9.76 -4.68 9.65
CA ILE A 173 9.45 -4.67 11.09
C ILE A 173 9.22 -3.25 11.63
N PRO A 174 10.12 -2.26 11.40
CA PRO A 174 9.88 -0.87 11.82
C PRO A 174 8.60 -0.27 11.23
N ILE A 175 8.28 -0.62 9.98
CA ILE A 175 7.06 -0.16 9.29
C ILE A 175 5.82 -0.68 10.01
N VAL A 176 5.74 -1.99 10.28
CA VAL A 176 4.61 -2.60 10.99
C VAL A 176 4.48 -2.02 12.40
N CYS A 177 5.60 -1.83 13.12
CA CYS A 177 5.59 -1.20 14.44
C CYS A 177 5.04 0.23 14.40
N TYR A 178 5.38 1.00 13.35
CA TYR A 178 4.86 2.36 13.15
C TYR A 178 3.35 2.35 12.88
N ASP A 179 2.86 1.46 12.03
CA ASP A 179 1.43 1.31 11.75
C ASP A 179 0.64 0.92 13.01
N ILE A 180 1.17 0.00 13.84
CA ILE A 180 0.58 -0.34 15.13
C ILE A 180 0.50 0.90 16.02
N LEU A 181 1.56 1.69 16.09
CA LEU A 181 1.58 2.94 16.85
C LEU A 181 0.50 3.91 16.35
N LEU A 182 0.33 4.07 15.04
CA LEU A 182 -0.72 4.92 14.46
C LEU A 182 -2.13 4.41 14.80
N VAL A 183 -2.37 3.10 14.69
CA VAL A 183 -3.64 2.48 15.05
C VAL A 183 -3.96 2.71 16.54
N VAL A 184 -2.98 2.48 17.42
CA VAL A 184 -3.14 2.65 18.87
C VAL A 184 -3.42 4.11 19.21
N LEU A 185 -2.69 5.06 18.62
CA LEU A 185 -2.95 6.49 18.83
C LEU A 185 -4.35 6.88 18.34
N ALA A 186 -4.73 6.49 17.12
CA ALA A 186 -6.04 6.77 16.57
C ALA A 186 -7.17 6.22 17.46
N ALA A 187 -7.02 5.00 17.97
CA ALA A 187 -7.95 4.39 18.90
C ALA A 187 -8.00 5.11 20.25
N ALA A 188 -6.85 5.49 20.81
CA ALA A 188 -6.76 6.21 22.09
C ALA A 188 -7.40 7.59 22.01
N ILE A 189 -7.18 8.33 20.92
CA ILE A 189 -7.78 9.63 20.66
C ILE A 189 -9.30 9.51 20.52
N LEU A 190 -9.78 8.50 19.80
CA LEU A 190 -11.22 8.22 19.72
C LEU A 190 -11.81 7.92 21.10
N ALA A 191 -11.18 7.02 21.86
CA ALA A 191 -11.65 6.65 23.19
C ALA A 191 -11.73 7.87 24.13
N ARG A 192 -10.73 8.75 24.07
CA ARG A 192 -10.72 10.01 24.81
C ARG A 192 -11.86 10.94 24.39
N HIS A 193 -12.05 11.17 23.09
CA HIS A 193 -13.14 12.01 22.59
C HIS A 193 -14.53 11.47 22.94
N LEU A 194 -14.73 10.16 22.89
CA LEU A 194 -15.98 9.52 23.31
C LEU A 194 -16.21 9.67 24.82
N LYS A 195 -15.15 9.53 25.63
CA LYS A 195 -15.24 9.69 27.10
C LYS A 195 -15.57 11.13 27.51
N GLU A 196 -14.87 12.11 26.94
CA GLU A 196 -15.12 13.53 27.20
C GLU A 196 -16.55 13.93 26.79
N ARG A 197 -17.03 13.47 25.64
CA ARG A 197 -18.42 13.74 25.20
C ARG A 197 -19.48 13.01 26.03
N ARG A 198 -19.19 11.79 26.49
CA ARG A 198 -20.08 11.05 27.39
C ARG A 198 -20.23 11.77 28.73
N GLN A 199 -19.17 12.41 29.23
CA GLN A 199 -19.23 13.22 30.45
C GLN A 199 -20.07 14.49 30.29
N ILE A 200 -20.10 15.08 29.10
CA ILE A 200 -20.85 16.32 28.81
C ILE A 200 -22.34 16.05 28.46
N GLN A 201 -22.80 14.78 28.48
CA GLN A 201 -24.13 14.37 28.00
C GLN A 201 -24.49 14.90 26.59
N MET A 202 -23.51 15.32 25.78
CA MET A 202 -23.76 15.72 24.40
C MET A 202 -23.96 14.46 23.56
N LYS A 203 -25.13 14.32 22.95
CA LYS A 203 -25.43 13.29 21.95
C LYS A 203 -24.34 13.36 20.87
N ALA A 204 -23.53 12.30 20.74
CA ALA A 204 -22.50 12.24 19.72
C ALA A 204 -23.19 12.31 18.35
N ASN A 205 -22.78 13.25 17.50
CA ASN A 205 -23.30 13.33 16.15
C ASN A 205 -22.89 12.05 15.40
N SER A 206 -23.87 11.24 15.00
CA SER A 206 -23.63 9.91 14.39
C SER A 206 -22.68 9.98 13.19
N TYR A 207 -22.70 11.09 12.45
CA TYR A 207 -21.77 11.34 11.33
C TYR A 207 -20.30 11.40 11.76
N MET A 208 -20.01 12.04 12.89
CA MET A 208 -18.63 12.17 13.38
C MET A 208 -18.09 10.80 13.83
N VAL A 209 -18.91 10.01 14.52
CA VAL A 209 -18.57 8.64 14.92
C VAL A 209 -18.36 7.75 13.69
N MET A 210 -19.22 7.88 12.69
CA MET A 210 -19.11 7.14 11.44
C MET A 210 -17.80 7.45 10.70
N ILE A 211 -17.46 8.73 10.55
CA ILE A 211 -16.21 9.18 9.91
C ILE A 211 -14.99 8.59 10.63
N VAL A 212 -14.94 8.67 11.97
CA VAL A 212 -13.79 8.14 12.72
C VAL A 212 -13.71 6.62 12.64
N ARG A 213 -14.84 5.90 12.64
CA ARG A 213 -14.85 4.45 12.43
C ARG A 213 -14.28 4.07 11.07
N TYR A 214 -14.64 4.79 10.00
CA TYR A 214 -14.05 4.58 8.69
C TYR A 214 -12.54 4.83 8.70
N HIS A 215 -12.07 5.88 9.38
CA HIS A 215 -10.63 6.12 9.52
C HIS A 215 -9.91 4.94 10.17
N ILE A 216 -10.42 4.41 11.29
CA ILE A 216 -9.82 3.24 11.97
C ILE A 216 -9.80 2.01 11.06
N LEU A 217 -10.89 1.76 10.31
CA LEU A 217 -10.93 0.67 9.34
C LEU A 217 -9.80 0.81 8.31
N TYR A 218 -9.54 2.02 7.81
CA TYR A 218 -8.40 2.26 6.91
C TYR A 218 -7.06 1.95 7.57
N PHE A 219 -6.83 2.38 8.81
CA PHE A 219 -5.58 2.07 9.53
C PHE A 219 -5.39 0.55 9.72
N VAL A 220 -6.46 -0.17 10.10
CA VAL A 220 -6.42 -1.63 10.30
C VAL A 220 -6.21 -2.37 8.98
N LEU A 221 -6.85 -1.92 7.89
CA LEU A 221 -6.65 -2.50 6.56
C LEU A 221 -5.21 -2.28 6.06
N ASN A 222 -4.64 -1.09 6.27
CA ASN A 222 -3.24 -0.80 5.94
C ASN A 222 -2.29 -1.74 6.71
N LEU A 223 -2.48 -1.84 8.03
CA LEU A 223 -1.70 -2.74 8.88
C LEU A 223 -1.82 -4.20 8.43
N THR A 224 -3.04 -4.66 8.10
CA THR A 224 -3.28 -6.03 7.64
C THR A 224 -2.56 -6.30 6.33
N ASN A 225 -2.62 -5.35 5.38
CA ASN A 225 -1.90 -5.45 4.12
C ASN A 225 -0.38 -5.54 4.33
N GLN A 226 0.17 -4.74 5.24
CA GLN A 226 1.61 -4.78 5.56
C GLN A 226 2.01 -6.12 6.22
N VAL A 227 1.21 -6.61 7.17
CA VAL A 227 1.47 -7.90 7.81
C VAL A 227 1.43 -9.04 6.79
N LEU A 228 0.46 -9.04 5.87
CA LEU A 228 0.38 -10.03 4.79
C LEU A 228 1.60 -9.97 3.86
N LEU A 229 2.07 -8.78 3.50
CA LEU A 229 3.31 -8.60 2.74
C LEU A 229 4.50 -9.22 3.46
N VAL A 230 4.67 -8.98 4.76
CA VAL A 230 5.77 -9.57 5.56
C VAL A 230 5.68 -11.10 5.58
N ILE A 231 4.48 -11.65 5.75
CA ILE A 231 4.26 -13.11 5.75
C ILE A 231 4.65 -13.72 4.40
N LEU A 232 4.26 -13.09 3.30
CA LEU A 232 4.63 -13.51 1.94
C LEU A 232 6.16 -13.51 1.75
N TRP A 233 6.83 -12.44 2.21
CA TRP A 233 8.30 -12.34 2.17
C TRP A 233 8.99 -13.40 3.01
N ALA A 234 8.42 -13.74 4.17
CA ALA A 234 8.97 -14.75 5.07
C ALA A 234 8.81 -16.19 4.55
N HIS A 235 8.11 -16.40 3.42
CA HIS A 235 7.77 -17.72 2.89
C HIS A 235 7.15 -18.63 3.96
N ILE A 236 6.45 -18.03 4.93
CA ILE A 236 5.67 -18.78 5.91
C ILE A 236 4.45 -19.27 5.15
N PRO A 237 4.23 -20.59 5.03
CA PRO A 237 3.01 -21.08 4.39
C PRO A 237 1.81 -20.55 5.19
N VAL A 238 0.94 -19.81 4.50
CA VAL A 238 -0.36 -19.34 5.01
C VAL A 238 -1.35 -20.50 4.99
#